data_AF-Q82R54-F1
#
_entry.id   AF-Q82R54-F1
#
_cell.length_a   1.000
_cell.length_b   1.000
_cell.length_c   1.000
_cell.angle_alpha   90.00
_cell.angle_beta   90.00
_cell.angle_gamma   90.00
#
_symmetry.space_group_name_H-M   'P 1'
#
loop_
_entity.id
_entity.type
_entity.pdbx_description
1 polymer ?
#
loop_
_entity_poly.entity_id
_entity_poly.type
_entity_poly.pdbx_seq_one_letter_code
_entity_poly.pdbx_strand_id
1 'polypeptide(L)'
;MSPHLDAVRVERVWAAGGVVRIAACTRELTVACPDCGRGSARVHSRYSRTLADVAVGGRPVVIGLSVRRLFCDGPGCGRRTFTEQVEGLTVRYQRRSPLLQHLVQMAGVLLAGRGGARLLQILKVPLSRTSVLFHLMRLPLPAAATPRVLVGLR
;
A
#
# COMPACT_ATOMS: atom_id res chain seq x y z
N MET A 1 -16.02 -9.07 -0.12
CA MET A 1 -15.85 -7.69 0.40
C MET A 1 -14.36 -7.44 0.56
N SER A 2 -13.88 -6.24 0.25
CA SER A 2 -12.47 -5.85 0.35
C SER A 2 -12.25 -5.17 1.71
N PRO A 3 -11.80 -5.88 2.75
CA PRO A 3 -11.84 -5.40 4.14
C PRO A 3 -11.00 -4.14 4.39
N HIS A 4 -10.00 -3.86 3.55
CA HIS A 4 -9.19 -2.65 3.66
C HIS A 4 -9.92 -1.36 3.29
N LEU A 5 -11.11 -1.42 2.68
CA LEU A 5 -11.95 -0.25 2.42
C LEU A 5 -12.85 0.13 3.61
N ASP A 6 -12.98 -0.72 4.62
CA ASP A 6 -13.82 -0.45 5.80
C ASP A 6 -13.28 0.72 6.63
N ALA A 7 -11.98 1.00 6.52
CA ALA A 7 -11.31 2.10 7.22
C ALA A 7 -11.57 3.48 6.57
N VAL A 8 -12.18 3.55 5.39
CA VAL A 8 -12.50 4.79 4.68
C VAL A 8 -14.01 4.95 4.49
N ARG A 9 -14.43 6.12 4.03
CA ARG A 9 -15.78 6.33 3.52
C ARG A 9 -15.71 6.28 2.00
N VAL A 10 -16.37 5.28 1.42
CA VAL A 10 -16.53 5.18 -0.04
C VAL A 10 -17.62 6.16 -0.46
N GLU A 11 -17.29 7.08 -1.36
CA GLU A 11 -18.21 8.10 -1.86
C GLU A 11 -18.87 7.65 -3.18
N ARG A 12 -18.11 6.95 -4.02
CA ARG A 12 -18.59 6.48 -5.32
C ARG A 12 -17.78 5.29 -5.82
N VAL A 13 -18.46 4.36 -6.49
CA VAL A 13 -17.84 3.30 -7.28
C VAL A 13 -18.42 3.35 -8.68
N TRP A 14 -17.58 3.32 -9.70
CA TRP A 14 -18.01 3.32 -11.09
C TRP A 14 -17.00 2.59 -11.99
N ALA A 15 -17.45 2.17 -13.17
CA ALA A 15 -16.58 1.62 -14.20
C ALA A 15 -16.38 2.67 -15.30
N ALA A 16 -15.13 2.87 -15.72
CA ALA A 16 -14.78 3.74 -16.84
C ALA A 16 -13.55 3.19 -17.56
N GLY A 17 -13.62 3.05 -18.90
CA GLY A 17 -12.50 2.57 -19.70
C GLY A 17 -11.97 1.19 -19.29
N GLY A 18 -12.86 0.27 -18.87
CA GLY A 18 -12.48 -1.07 -18.39
C GLY A 18 -11.85 -1.11 -17.00
N VAL A 19 -11.74 0.03 -16.30
CA VAL A 19 -11.19 0.15 -14.95
C VAL A 19 -12.33 0.40 -13.96
N VAL A 20 -12.33 -0.31 -12.83
CA VAL A 20 -13.18 0.00 -11.69
C VAL A 20 -12.52 1.11 -10.88
N ARG A 21 -13.23 2.22 -10.69
CA ARG A 21 -12.76 3.39 -9.96
C ARG A 21 -13.55 3.53 -8.68
N ILE A 22 -12.84 3.79 -7.60
CA ILE A 22 -13.40 4.04 -6.27
C ILE A 22 -12.97 5.43 -5.84
N ALA A 23 -13.93 6.33 -5.59
CA ALA A 23 -13.69 7.57 -4.88
C ALA A 23 -13.96 7.32 -3.39
N ALA A 24 -12.99 7.66 -2.55
CA ALA A 24 -13.11 7.51 -1.12
C ALA A 24 -12.41 8.67 -0.40
N CYS A 25 -12.79 8.90 0.85
CA CYS A 25 -12.09 9.82 1.72
C CYS A 25 -11.82 9.18 3.08
N THR A 26 -10.81 9.69 3.79
CA THR A 26 -10.60 9.30 5.18
C THR A 26 -11.77 9.77 6.05
N ARG A 27 -12.06 8.98 7.09
CA ARG A 27 -13.11 9.30 8.08
C ARG A 27 -12.63 10.44 8.96
N GLU A 28 -13.54 11.17 9.60
CA GLU A 28 -13.18 12.31 10.46
C GLU A 28 -12.79 11.89 11.88
N LEU A 29 -11.93 10.88 11.98
CA LEU A 29 -11.44 10.34 13.25
C LEU A 29 -10.17 11.06 13.71
N THR A 30 -9.87 10.96 15.00
CA THR A 30 -8.59 11.38 15.56
C THR A 30 -7.49 10.42 15.12
N VAL A 31 -6.34 10.95 14.69
CA VAL A 31 -5.19 10.15 14.24
C VAL A 31 -3.96 10.54 15.05
N ALA A 32 -3.19 9.56 15.49
CA ALA A 32 -1.96 9.80 16.23
C ALA A 32 -0.88 10.41 15.33
N CYS A 33 -0.19 11.45 15.81
CA CYS A 33 1.03 11.95 15.20
C CYS A 33 2.08 10.83 15.16
N PRO A 34 2.74 10.56 14.02
CA PRO A 34 3.67 9.44 13.94
C PRO A 34 4.97 9.65 14.74
N ASP A 35 5.25 10.88 15.18
CA ASP A 35 6.48 11.19 15.94
C ASP A 35 6.25 11.23 17.45
N CYS A 36 5.11 11.78 17.92
CA CYS A 36 4.85 11.93 19.35
C CYS A 36 3.61 11.16 19.85
N GLY A 37 2.91 10.44 18.98
CA GLY A 37 1.71 9.67 19.33
C GLY A 37 0.46 10.49 19.64
N ARG A 38 0.57 11.83 19.76
CA ARG A 38 -0.58 12.67 20.13
C ARG A 38 -1.67 12.63 19.08
N GLY A 39 -2.90 12.35 19.51
CA GLY A 39 -4.08 12.38 18.66
C GLY A 39 -4.36 13.78 18.13
N SER A 40 -4.66 13.88 16.84
CA SER A 40 -5.13 15.11 16.20
C SER A 40 -6.31 14.84 15.28
N ALA A 41 -7.25 15.78 15.27
CA ALA A 41 -8.34 15.87 14.29
C ALA A 41 -8.29 17.18 13.48
N ARG A 42 -7.38 18.11 13.83
CA ARG A 42 -7.33 19.46 13.24
C ARG A 42 -6.72 19.40 11.85
N VAL A 43 -7.56 19.63 10.84
CA VAL A 43 -7.16 19.54 9.43
C VAL A 43 -6.41 20.81 9.01
N HIS A 44 -5.21 20.63 8.45
CA HIS A 44 -4.46 21.66 7.73
C HIS A 44 -4.94 21.76 6.28
N SER A 45 -4.99 20.62 5.59
CA SER A 45 -5.45 20.55 4.20
C SER A 45 -5.88 19.12 3.86
N ARG A 46 -6.47 18.93 2.69
CA ARG A 46 -6.72 17.59 2.12
C ARG A 46 -5.90 17.44 0.85
N TYR A 47 -5.48 16.22 0.55
CA TYR A 47 -4.84 15.93 -0.73
C TYR A 47 -5.28 14.57 -1.26
N SER A 48 -5.25 14.44 -2.58
CA SER A 48 -5.70 13.23 -3.27
C SER A 48 -4.55 12.29 -3.56
N ARG A 49 -4.74 11.00 -3.29
CA ARG A 49 -3.86 9.90 -3.68
C ARG A 49 -4.56 9.02 -4.69
N THR A 50 -3.82 8.57 -5.70
CA THR A 50 -4.27 7.53 -6.61
C THR A 50 -3.54 6.24 -6.25
N LEU A 51 -4.29 5.21 -5.84
CA LEU A 51 -3.77 3.89 -5.48
C LEU A 51 -4.29 2.86 -6.48
N ALA A 52 -3.40 2.04 -7.01
CA ALA A 52 -3.82 0.80 -7.65
C ALA A 52 -4.15 -0.26 -6.59
N ASP A 53 -5.15 -1.08 -6.86
CA ASP A 53 -5.59 -2.16 -5.97
C ASP A 53 -5.80 -3.46 -6.76
N VAL A 54 -6.04 -4.57 -6.05
CA VAL A 54 -6.29 -5.87 -6.65
C VAL A 54 -7.49 -5.80 -7.59
N ALA A 55 -7.36 -6.43 -8.75
CA ALA A 55 -8.42 -6.47 -9.76
C ALA A 55 -9.70 -7.13 -9.22
N VAL A 56 -10.86 -6.59 -9.62
CA VAL A 56 -12.19 -7.14 -9.28
C VAL A 56 -12.88 -7.55 -10.56
N GLY A 57 -13.35 -8.80 -10.63
CA GLY A 57 -14.00 -9.33 -11.84
C GLY A 57 -13.11 -9.24 -13.09
N GLY A 58 -11.79 -9.40 -12.93
CA GLY A 58 -10.82 -9.29 -14.02
C GLY A 58 -10.59 -7.86 -14.55
N ARG A 59 -11.03 -6.83 -13.81
CA ARG A 59 -10.85 -5.42 -14.18
C ARG A 59 -9.87 -4.75 -13.19
N PRO A 60 -8.91 -3.94 -13.67
CA PRO A 60 -8.06 -3.15 -12.79
C PRO A 60 -8.89 -2.28 -11.84
N VAL A 61 -8.42 -2.10 -10.61
CA VAL A 61 -9.04 -1.21 -9.62
C VAL A 61 -8.13 -0.03 -9.34
N VAL A 62 -8.70 1.16 -9.36
CA VAL A 62 -8.03 2.41 -8.97
C VAL A 62 -8.83 3.13 -7.90
N ILE A 63 -8.20 3.42 -6.77
CA ILE A 63 -8.79 4.16 -5.65
C ILE A 63 -8.26 5.60 -5.70
N GLY A 64 -9.15 6.56 -5.92
CA GLY A 64 -8.91 7.97 -5.67
C GLY A 64 -9.27 8.29 -4.23
N LEU A 65 -8.26 8.44 -3.38
CA LEU A 65 -8.41 8.62 -1.95
C LEU A 65 -8.08 10.06 -1.54
N SER A 66 -9.06 10.80 -1.03
CA SER A 66 -8.86 12.09 -0.35
C SER A 66 -8.45 11.84 1.10
N VAL A 67 -7.20 12.16 1.44
CA VAL A 67 -6.68 12.00 2.81
C VAL A 67 -6.44 13.37 3.46
N ARG A 68 -6.54 13.41 4.78
CA ARG A 68 -6.30 14.63 5.56
C ARG A 68 -4.80 14.79 5.84
N ARG A 69 -4.30 16.02 5.70
CA ARG A 69 -3.09 16.50 6.37
C ARG A 69 -3.55 17.19 7.66
N LEU A 70 -3.08 16.71 8.79
CA LEU A 70 -3.45 17.16 10.13
C LEU A 70 -2.33 17.99 10.74
N PHE A 71 -2.67 18.90 11.64
CA PHE A 71 -1.70 19.57 12.51
C PHE A 71 -1.32 18.66 13.68
N CYS A 72 -0.10 18.77 14.18
CA CYS A 72 0.28 18.17 15.47
C CYS A 72 0.44 19.29 16.51
N ASP A 73 -0.41 19.22 17.53
CA ASP A 73 -0.45 20.19 18.64
C ASP A 73 0.26 19.61 19.89
N GLY A 74 1.24 18.72 19.68
CA GLY A 74 2.04 18.14 20.75
C GLY A 74 3.10 19.13 21.23
N PRO A 75 3.17 19.46 22.53
CA PRO A 75 4.19 20.36 23.06
C PRO A 75 5.58 19.75 22.81
N GLY A 76 6.50 20.55 22.27
CA GLY A 76 7.86 20.10 21.95
C GLY A 76 7.99 19.15 20.75
N CYS A 77 6.89 18.80 20.05
CA CYS A 77 6.99 17.98 18.85
C CYS A 77 7.49 18.83 17.67
N GLY A 78 8.63 18.47 17.08
CA GLY A 78 9.18 19.15 15.90
C GLY A 78 8.29 19.00 14.65
N ARG A 79 7.38 18.01 14.63
CA ARG A 79 6.44 17.80 13.53
C ARG A 79 5.25 18.74 13.67
N ARG A 80 5.10 19.69 12.74
CA ARG A 80 3.98 20.64 12.69
C ARG A 80 2.74 20.09 12.01
N THR A 81 2.92 19.34 10.94
CA THR A 81 1.83 18.68 10.21
C THR A 81 2.21 17.25 9.83
N PHE A 82 1.20 16.41 9.67
CA PHE A 82 1.39 15.05 9.19
C PHE A 82 0.22 14.61 8.35
N THR A 83 0.50 13.70 7.43
CA THR A 83 -0.52 13.07 6.61
C THR A 83 -1.09 11.88 7.37
N GLU A 84 -2.42 11.77 7.41
CA GLU A 84 -3.12 10.57 7.86
C GLU A 84 -2.73 9.36 6.98
N GLN A 85 -2.32 8.25 7.62
CA GLN A 85 -2.22 6.95 6.96
C GLN A 85 -3.41 6.09 7.40
N VAL A 86 -4.11 5.52 6.43
CA VAL A 86 -5.14 4.50 6.64
C VAL A 86 -4.46 3.15 6.71
N GLU A 87 -4.59 2.47 7.84
CA GLU A 87 -4.12 1.10 8.02
C GLU A 87 -4.75 0.16 6.99
N GLY A 88 -3.97 -0.80 6.48
CA GLY A 88 -4.42 -1.74 5.46
C GLY A 88 -4.61 -1.16 4.05
N LEU A 89 -4.66 0.16 3.88
CA LEU A 89 -4.92 0.82 2.58
C LEU A 89 -3.76 1.69 2.09
N THR A 90 -3.04 2.37 2.99
CA THR A 90 -1.99 3.32 2.60
C THR A 90 -0.67 3.05 3.28
N VAL A 91 0.42 3.23 2.51
CA VAL A 91 1.78 3.30 3.02
C VAL A 91 2.43 4.55 2.45
N ARG A 92 3.35 5.18 3.19
CA ARG A 92 4.05 6.38 2.75
C ARG A 92 4.77 6.12 1.42
N TYR A 93 4.63 7.05 0.47
CA TYR A 93 5.15 6.98 -0.91
C TYR A 93 4.61 5.85 -1.80
N GLN A 94 3.93 4.85 -1.26
CA GLN A 94 3.38 3.76 -2.04
C GLN A 94 2.14 4.21 -2.83
N ARG A 95 2.04 3.74 -4.07
CA ARG A 95 0.91 3.99 -5.00
C ARG A 95 0.08 2.74 -5.28
N ARG A 96 0.24 1.71 -4.45
CA ARG A 96 -0.52 0.45 -4.48
C ARG A 96 -1.05 0.19 -3.09
N SER A 97 -2.20 -0.46 -2.98
CA SER A 97 -2.66 -0.98 -1.69
C SER A 97 -1.63 -1.98 -1.13
N PRO A 98 -1.52 -2.13 0.19
CA PRO A 98 -0.71 -3.18 0.82
C PRO A 98 -1.02 -4.57 0.28
N LEU A 99 -2.31 -4.88 0.08
CA LEU A 99 -2.75 -6.15 -0.49
C LEU A 99 -2.18 -6.37 -1.89
N LEU A 100 -2.28 -5.38 -2.77
CA LEU A 100 -1.71 -5.48 -4.10
C LEU A 100 -0.18 -5.56 -4.07
N GLN A 101 0.46 -4.79 -3.19
CA GLN A 101 1.91 -4.86 -3.03
C GLN A 101 2.37 -6.25 -2.60
N HIS A 102 1.63 -6.91 -1.70
CA HIS A 102 1.91 -8.27 -1.27
C HIS A 102 1.81 -9.26 -2.43
N LEU A 103 0.80 -9.15 -3.30
CA LEU A 103 0.70 -9.97 -4.51
C LEU A 103 1.89 -9.76 -5.47
N VAL A 104 2.35 -8.52 -5.64
CA VAL A 104 3.55 -8.22 -6.45
C VAL A 104 4.79 -8.91 -5.87
N GLN A 105 4.94 -8.87 -4.55
CA GLN A 105 6.04 -9.53 -3.84
C GLN A 105 5.98 -11.05 -4.00
N MET A 106 4.81 -11.65 -3.82
CA MET A 106 4.59 -13.10 -4.00
C MET A 106 4.86 -13.55 -5.44
N ALA A 107 4.41 -12.79 -6.44
CA ALA A 107 4.74 -13.07 -7.84
C ALA A 107 6.26 -13.01 -8.08
N GLY A 108 6.97 -12.10 -7.42
CA GLY A 108 8.43 -12.03 -7.44
C GLY A 108 9.09 -13.24 -6.79
N VAL A 109 8.62 -13.67 -5.61
CA VAL A 109 9.17 -14.84 -4.89
C VAL A 109 8.97 -16.12 -5.69
N LEU A 110 7.77 -16.33 -6.24
CA LEU A 110 7.39 -17.59 -6.88
C LEU A 110 7.93 -17.72 -8.32
N LEU A 111 7.93 -16.62 -9.07
CA LEU A 111 8.16 -16.65 -10.52
C LEU A 111 9.34 -15.78 -10.99
N ALA A 112 9.98 -15.07 -10.06
CA ALA A 112 11.03 -14.09 -10.33
C ALA A 112 10.63 -13.08 -11.42
N GLY A 113 11.61 -12.32 -11.93
CA GLY A 113 11.38 -11.15 -12.77
C GLY A 113 10.35 -11.31 -13.89
N ARG A 114 10.62 -12.12 -14.94
CA ARG A 114 9.77 -12.15 -16.15
C ARG A 114 8.49 -12.97 -15.92
N GLY A 115 8.59 -14.08 -15.19
CA GLY A 115 7.43 -14.90 -14.84
C GLY A 115 6.44 -14.11 -13.99
N GLY A 116 6.93 -13.41 -12.97
CA GLY A 116 6.12 -12.54 -12.13
C GLY A 116 5.49 -11.38 -12.92
N ALA A 117 6.24 -10.75 -13.83
CA ALA A 117 5.68 -9.70 -14.69
C ALA A 117 4.53 -10.21 -15.59
N ARG A 118 4.68 -11.41 -16.18
CA ARG A 118 3.62 -12.03 -17.00
C ARG A 118 2.39 -12.37 -16.17
N LEU A 119 2.56 -12.96 -14.98
CA LEU A 119 1.44 -13.24 -14.07
C LEU A 119 0.71 -11.95 -13.69
N LEU A 120 1.44 -10.90 -13.31
CA LEU A 120 0.85 -9.63 -12.93
C LEU A 120 0.11 -8.96 -14.10
N GLN A 121 0.57 -9.14 -15.34
CA GLN A 121 -0.15 -8.71 -16.54
C GLN A 121 -1.50 -9.43 -16.70
N ILE A 122 -1.54 -10.75 -16.45
CA ILE A 122 -2.79 -11.54 -16.44
C ILE A 122 -3.74 -11.02 -15.36
N LEU A 123 -3.19 -10.70 -14.18
CA LEU A 123 -3.92 -10.13 -13.04
C LEU A 123 -4.26 -8.63 -13.20
N LYS A 124 -4.03 -8.04 -14.39
CA LYS A 124 -4.33 -6.63 -14.73
C LYS A 124 -3.54 -5.59 -13.94
N VAL A 125 -2.34 -5.95 -13.47
CA VAL A 125 -1.41 -5.08 -12.74
C VAL A 125 -0.06 -5.08 -13.48
N PRO A 126 0.04 -4.48 -14.67
CA PRO A 126 1.25 -4.56 -15.46
C PRO A 126 2.43 -3.89 -14.72
N LEU A 127 3.49 -4.67 -14.48
CA LEU A 127 4.76 -4.21 -13.95
C LEU A 127 5.90 -4.78 -14.80
N SER A 128 6.99 -4.01 -14.94
CA SER A 128 8.18 -4.49 -15.63
C SER A 128 8.88 -5.59 -14.82
N ARG A 129 9.64 -6.45 -15.50
CA ARG A 129 10.56 -7.42 -14.87
C ARG A 129 11.41 -6.76 -13.78
N THR A 130 11.96 -5.59 -14.09
CA THR A 130 12.84 -4.84 -13.20
C THR A 130 12.08 -4.35 -11.96
N SER A 131 10.84 -3.89 -12.12
CA SER A 131 9.99 -3.49 -10.99
C SER A 131 9.65 -4.67 -10.08
N VAL A 132 9.37 -5.86 -10.64
CA VAL A 132 9.15 -7.08 -9.87
C VAL A 132 10.39 -7.46 -9.07
N LEU A 133 11.57 -7.49 -9.70
CA LEU A 133 12.83 -7.77 -9.03
C LEU A 133 13.17 -6.73 -7.95
N PHE A 134 12.93 -5.45 -8.22
CA PHE A 134 13.13 -4.39 -7.22
C PHE A 134 12.27 -4.61 -5.96
N HIS A 135 11.02 -5.04 -6.13
CA HIS A 135 10.17 -5.34 -4.98
C HIS A 135 10.53 -6.64 -4.25
N LEU A 136 11.00 -7.65 -4.99
CA LEU A 136 11.53 -8.89 -4.42
C LEU A 136 12.77 -8.60 -3.56
N MET A 137 13.74 -7.84 -4.08
CA MET A 137 15.01 -7.54 -3.39
C MET A 137 14.84 -6.66 -2.14
N ARG A 138 13.69 -6.01 -1.96
CA ARG A 138 13.37 -5.21 -0.78
C ARG A 138 12.62 -5.99 0.30
N LEU A 139 12.34 -7.27 0.07
CA LEU A 139 11.79 -8.13 1.11
C LEU A 139 12.87 -8.46 2.15
N PRO A 140 12.52 -8.50 3.45
CA PRO A 140 13.42 -9.04 4.45
C PRO A 140 13.71 -10.50 4.12
N LEU A 141 14.96 -10.92 4.31
CA LEU A 141 15.30 -12.33 4.20
C LEU A 141 14.60 -13.11 5.32
N PRO A 142 14.13 -14.34 5.05
CA PRO A 142 13.66 -15.22 6.11
C PRO A 142 14.80 -15.45 7.12
N ALA A 143 14.45 -15.63 8.39
CA ALA A 143 15.43 -16.00 9.40
C ALA A 143 16.16 -17.27 8.95
N ALA A 144 17.48 -17.18 8.79
CA ALA A 144 18.27 -18.34 8.44
C ALA A 144 18.25 -19.33 9.61
N ALA A 145 17.84 -20.58 9.33
CA ALA A 145 18.11 -21.65 10.27
C ALA A 145 19.62 -21.88 10.31
N THR A 146 20.26 -21.64 11.45
CA THR A 146 21.68 -21.95 11.61
C THR A 146 21.88 -23.44 11.35
N PRO A 147 22.67 -23.83 10.34
CA PRO A 147 22.89 -25.25 10.06
C PRO A 147 23.54 -25.91 11.28
N ARG A 148 22.96 -27.03 11.75
CA ARG A 148 23.45 -27.74 12.94
C ARG A 148 24.78 -28.48 12.72
N VAL A 149 25.13 -28.76 11.46
CA VAL A 149 26.39 -29.39 11.08
C VAL A 149 26.88 -28.71 9.79
N LEU A 150 28.09 -28.14 9.84
CA LEU A 150 28.82 -27.72 8.65
C LEU A 150 29.72 -28.88 8.23
N VAL A 151 29.28 -29.69 7.26
CA VAL A 151 30.17 -30.67 6.64
C VAL A 151 31.00 -29.92 5.60
N GLY A 152 32.29 -29.71 5.89
CA GLY A 152 33.22 -29.11 4.94
C GLY A 152 33.33 -30.00 3.70
N LEU A 153 32.94 -29.47 2.54
CA LEU A 153 33.22 -30.10 1.26
C LEU A 153 34.72 -29.88 0.96
N ARG A 154 35.48 -30.98 0.93
CA ARG A 154 36.88 -31.02 0.47
C ARG A 154 36.95 -30.92 -1.04
#